data_AF-A0A5C9DXN6-F1
#
_entry.id   AF-A0A5C9DXN6-F1
#
_cell.length_a   1.000
_cell.length_b   1.000
_cell.length_c   1.000
_cell.angle_alpha   90.00
_cell.angle_beta   90.00
_cell.angle_gamma   90.00
#
_symmetry.space_group_name_H-M   'P 1'
#
loop_
_entity.id
_entity.type
_entity.pdbx_description
1 polymer ?
#
loop_
_entity_poly.entity_id
_entity_poly.type
_entity_poly.pdbx_seq_one_letter_code
_entity_poly.pdbx_strand_id
1 'polypeptide(L)'
;MYIVLEENERIAMIDKNELLKLLPKLIREDDEIKGAIITALSGVVATKDDIARIIENFNRRFEEANKRFEAMDKRFETMQESMDKRFEAVDKRFETMQESMDKRFETVDKRFEQAAKEREDIKDSMLILREIVGELLQKTATMEKDIKNLEKDIKEGNEEILGYLRHHFEDE
;
A
#
# COMPACT_ATOMS: atom_id res chain seq x y z
N MET A 1 77.00 36.33 -28.12
CA MET A 1 77.73 35.75 -29.26
C MET A 1 77.62 36.75 -30.39
N TYR A 2 78.70 37.47 -30.69
CA TYR A 2 78.72 38.51 -31.72
C TYR A 2 78.92 37.86 -33.08
N ILE A 3 78.08 38.19 -34.05
CA ILE A 3 78.36 37.97 -35.47
C ILE A 3 78.81 39.32 -36.01
N VAL A 4 80.04 39.36 -36.56
CA VAL A 4 80.57 40.51 -37.30
C VAL A 4 80.02 40.41 -38.72
N LEU A 5 79.35 41.46 -39.20
CA LEU A 5 79.03 41.64 -40.62
C LEU A 5 79.62 42.96 -41.10
N GLU A 6 80.25 42.89 -42.27
CA GLU A 6 80.88 43.99 -42.99
C GLU A 6 79.89 45.14 -43.28
N GLU A 7 80.43 46.35 -43.33
CA GLU A 7 79.73 47.62 -43.51
C GLU A 7 78.90 47.65 -44.81
N ASN A 8 77.56 47.51 -44.73
CA ASN A 8 76.61 48.48 -45.31
C ASN A 8 75.11 48.29 -45.02
N GLU A 9 74.72 47.54 -43.99
CA GLU A 9 73.34 47.60 -43.50
C GLU A 9 73.36 48.02 -42.03
N ARG A 10 73.06 49.30 -41.77
CA ARG A 10 72.72 49.72 -40.41
C ARG A 10 71.46 48.94 -40.01
N ILE A 11 71.61 47.88 -39.23
CA ILE A 11 70.49 47.22 -38.57
C ILE A 11 69.92 48.28 -37.59
N ALA A 12 68.86 48.96 -38.01
CA ALA A 12 68.13 49.86 -37.14
C ALA A 12 67.56 49.00 -36.00
N MET A 13 68.08 49.19 -34.80
CA MET A 13 67.62 48.47 -33.62
C MET A 13 66.26 49.07 -33.23
N ILE A 14 65.18 48.47 -33.73
CA ILE A 14 63.81 48.84 -33.36
C ILE A 14 63.59 48.49 -31.89
N ASP A 15 63.08 49.44 -31.10
CA ASP A 15 62.69 49.18 -29.73
C ASP A 15 61.47 48.23 -29.68
N LYS A 16 61.41 47.37 -28.65
CA LYS A 16 60.32 46.41 -28.49
C LYS A 16 58.94 47.07 -28.56
N ASN A 17 58.75 48.26 -27.98
CA ASN A 17 57.45 48.94 -27.97
C ASN A 17 57.08 49.48 -29.36
N GLU A 18 58.09 49.90 -30.13
CA GLU A 18 57.89 50.34 -31.50
C GLU A 18 57.57 49.17 -32.43
N LEU A 19 58.26 48.03 -32.26
CA LEU A 19 57.93 46.78 -32.93
C LEU A 19 56.49 46.36 -32.63
N LEU A 20 56.08 46.33 -31.35
CA LEU A 20 54.72 45.97 -30.94
C LEU A 20 53.63 46.84 -31.59
N LYS A 21 53.91 48.13 -31.85
CA LYS A 21 52.98 49.03 -32.57
C LYS A 21 52.87 48.68 -34.06
N LEU A 22 53.97 48.22 -34.66
CA LEU A 22 54.03 47.88 -36.09
C LEU A 22 53.59 46.43 -36.39
N LEU A 23 53.66 45.52 -35.42
CA LEU A 23 53.32 44.10 -35.59
C LEU A 23 51.95 43.87 -36.25
N PRO A 24 50.84 44.53 -35.87
CA PRO A 24 49.54 44.30 -36.51
C PRO A 24 49.53 44.63 -38.01
N LYS A 25 50.31 45.64 -38.42
CA LYS A 25 50.44 46.04 -39.82
C LYS A 25 51.31 45.05 -40.59
N LEU A 26 52.46 44.68 -40.02
CA LEU A 26 53.38 43.69 -40.61
C LEU A 26 52.71 42.34 -40.81
N ILE A 27 51.95 41.85 -39.83
CA ILE A 27 51.20 40.59 -39.95
C ILE A 27 50.20 40.63 -41.11
N ARG A 28 49.62 41.80 -41.43
CA ARG A 28 48.65 41.94 -42.51
C ARG A 28 49.31 42.05 -43.87
N GLU A 29 50.33 42.90 -43.98
CA GLU A 29 50.90 43.36 -45.25
C GLU A 29 52.13 42.58 -45.72
N ASP A 30 52.82 41.85 -44.82
CA ASP A 30 54.04 41.11 -45.12
C ASP A 30 53.81 39.60 -44.93
N ASP A 31 53.90 38.83 -46.02
CA ASP A 31 53.63 37.40 -46.01
C ASP A 31 54.80 36.56 -45.47
N GLU A 32 56.04 37.05 -45.56
CA GLU A 32 57.22 36.37 -45.01
C GLU A 32 57.19 36.45 -43.47
N ILE A 33 56.92 37.64 -42.93
CA ILE A 33 56.74 37.84 -41.48
C ILE A 33 55.51 37.08 -40.98
N LYS A 34 54.39 37.13 -41.71
CA LYS A 34 53.18 36.35 -41.36
C LYS A 34 53.48 34.85 -41.31
N GLY A 35 54.18 34.31 -42.31
CA GLY A 35 54.57 32.91 -42.39
C GLY A 35 55.48 32.47 -41.25
N ALA A 36 56.55 33.23 -40.97
CA ALA A 36 57.48 32.95 -39.89
C ALA A 36 56.79 32.94 -38.51
N ILE A 37 55.86 33.87 -38.27
CA ILE A 37 55.06 33.89 -37.03
C ILE A 37 54.13 32.68 -36.94
N ILE A 38 53.45 32.30 -38.03
CA ILE A 38 52.59 31.11 -38.06
C ILE A 38 53.40 29.85 -37.75
N THR A 39 54.57 29.68 -38.39
CA THR A 39 55.46 28.55 -38.13
C THR A 39 55.95 28.52 -36.69
N ALA A 40 56.36 29.67 -36.14
CA ALA A 40 56.80 29.77 -34.75
C ALA A 40 55.69 29.43 -33.73
N LEU A 41 54.42 29.71 -34.07
CA LEU A 41 53.27 29.45 -33.20
C LEU A 41 52.60 28.09 -33.41
N SER A 42 52.93 27.35 -34.47
CA SER A 42 52.25 26.12 -34.91
C SER A 42 52.23 24.98 -33.88
N GLY A 43 53.05 25.05 -32.82
CA GLY A 43 53.05 24.08 -31.71
C GLY A 43 52.69 24.67 -30.33
N VAL A 44 52.40 25.97 -30.27
CA VAL A 44 52.14 26.70 -29.02
C VAL A 44 50.68 27.13 -28.91
N VAL A 45 50.00 27.31 -30.05
CA VAL A 45 48.62 27.81 -30.12
C VAL A 45 47.77 26.86 -30.96
N ALA A 46 46.55 26.56 -30.49
CA ALA A 46 45.58 25.79 -31.25
C ALA A 46 45.16 26.55 -32.53
N THR A 47 45.07 25.84 -33.65
CA THR A 47 44.60 26.41 -34.90
C THR A 47 43.08 26.57 -34.90
N LYS A 48 42.55 27.34 -35.85
CA LYS A 48 41.09 27.43 -36.07
C LYS A 48 40.48 26.05 -36.35
N ASP A 49 41.21 25.18 -37.06
CA ASP A 49 40.75 23.84 -37.40
C ASP A 49 40.73 22.92 -36.17
N ASP A 50 41.71 23.03 -35.27
CA ASP A 50 41.70 22.31 -33.99
C ASP A 50 40.49 22.70 -33.14
N ILE A 51 40.21 24.00 -33.05
CA ILE A 51 39.05 24.54 -32.34
C ILE A 51 37.75 24.07 -32.99
N ALA A 52 37.65 24.09 -34.32
CA ALA A 52 36.47 23.63 -35.05
C ALA A 52 36.19 22.14 -34.80
N ARG A 53 37.22 21.29 -34.82
CA ARG A 53 37.11 19.85 -34.50
C ARG A 53 36.65 19.60 -33.07
N ILE A 54 37.16 20.39 -32.12
CA ILE A 54 36.74 20.31 -30.73
C ILE A 54 35.25 20.66 -30.61
N ILE A 55 34.81 21.77 -31.21
CA ILE A 55 33.41 22.21 -31.20
C ILE A 55 32.50 21.14 -31.83
N GLU A 56 32.88 20.57 -32.97
CA GLU A 56 32.13 19.50 -33.62
C GLU A 56 31.98 18.26 -32.74
N ASN A 57 33.06 17.83 -32.08
CA ASN A 57 33.01 16.70 -31.15
C ASN A 57 32.13 17.02 -29.92
N PHE A 58 32.21 18.24 -29.39
CA PHE A 58 31.33 18.69 -28.31
C PHE A 58 29.87 18.66 -28.74
N ASN A 59 29.53 19.19 -29.91
CA ASN A 59 28.16 19.18 -30.44
C ASN A 59 27.63 17.74 -30.60
N ARG A 60 28.45 16.83 -31.15
CA ARG A 60 28.06 15.42 -31.26
C ARG A 60 27.79 14.78 -29.90
N ARG A 61 28.67 15.01 -28.91
CA ARG A 61 28.48 14.49 -27.55
C ARG A 61 27.26 15.09 -26.86
N PHE A 62 26.97 16.37 -27.11
CA PHE A 62 25.80 17.05 -26.59
C PHE A 62 24.51 16.47 -27.18
N GLU A 63 24.49 16.24 -28.49
CA GLU A 63 23.36 15.60 -29.18
C GLU A 63 23.13 14.17 -28.67
N GLU A 64 24.19 13.40 -28.46
CA GLU A 64 24.12 12.07 -27.84
C GLU A 64 23.58 12.13 -26.40
N ALA A 65 23.95 13.16 -25.63
CA ALA A 65 23.43 13.37 -24.29
C ALA A 65 21.93 13.71 -24.32
N ASN A 66 21.50 14.60 -25.21
CA ASN A 66 20.08 14.96 -25.38
C ASN A 66 19.23 13.73 -25.70
N LYS A 67 19.67 12.89 -26.64
CA LYS A 67 18.97 11.64 -26.97
C LYS A 67 18.85 10.69 -25.78
N ARG A 68 19.87 10.64 -24.92
CA ARG A 68 19.82 9.84 -23.68
C ARG A 68 18.85 10.43 -22.66
N PHE A 69 18.77 11.76 -22.55
CA PHE A 69 17.80 12.43 -21.69
C PHE A 69 16.38 12.18 -22.17
N GLU A 70 16.09 12.36 -23.47
CA GLU A 70 14.76 12.05 -24.03
C GLU A 70 14.36 10.58 -23.83
N ALA A 71 15.29 9.65 -23.99
CA ALA A 71 15.04 8.24 -23.72
C ALA A 71 14.78 7.96 -22.23
N MET A 72 15.42 8.72 -21.35
CA MET A 72 15.21 8.63 -19.90
C MET A 72 13.85 9.20 -19.50
N ASP A 73 13.44 10.33 -20.07
CA ASP A 73 12.12 10.95 -19.83
C ASP A 73 11.00 9.99 -20.24
N LYS A 74 11.08 9.38 -21.43
CA LYS A 74 10.11 8.37 -21.87
C LYS A 74 10.02 7.16 -20.93
N ARG A 75 11.16 6.72 -20.38
CA ARG A 75 11.20 5.62 -19.39
C ARG A 75 10.55 6.04 -18.08
N PHE A 76 10.75 7.27 -17.64
CA PHE A 76 10.10 7.80 -16.44
C PHE A 76 8.59 7.94 -16.63
N GLU A 77 8.13 8.48 -17.75
CA GLU A 77 6.70 8.55 -18.09
C GLU A 77 6.06 7.16 -18.08
N THR A 78 6.68 6.19 -18.77
CA THR A 78 6.19 4.79 -18.79
C THR A 78 6.15 4.18 -17.39
N MET A 79 7.16 4.47 -16.55
CA MET A 79 7.21 3.97 -15.18
C MET A 79 6.09 4.57 -14.33
N GLN A 80 5.85 5.88 -14.46
CA GLN A 80 4.80 6.59 -13.75
C GLN A 80 3.43 6.04 -14.14
N GLU A 81 3.13 5.93 -15.44
CA GLU A 81 1.87 5.34 -15.90
C GLU A 81 1.66 3.90 -15.39
N SER A 82 2.74 3.11 -15.36
CA SER A 82 2.67 1.75 -14.82
C SER A 82 2.43 1.74 -13.31
N MET A 83 2.97 2.70 -12.56
CA MET A 83 2.72 2.84 -11.13
C MET A 83 1.27 3.25 -10.89
N ASP A 84 0.77 4.25 -11.61
CA ASP A 84 -0.59 4.76 -11.48
C ASP A 84 -1.61 3.64 -11.72
N LYS A 85 -1.46 2.88 -12.81
CA LYS A 85 -2.31 1.70 -13.10
C LYS A 85 -2.27 0.64 -12.00
N ARG A 86 -1.10 0.43 -11.38
CA ARG A 86 -0.96 -0.53 -10.28
C ARG A 86 -1.63 -0.03 -9.01
N PHE A 87 -1.53 1.26 -8.70
CA PHE A 87 -2.21 1.85 -7.56
C PHE A 87 -3.73 1.82 -7.73
N GLU A 88 -4.25 2.20 -8.89
CA GLU A 88 -5.70 2.09 -9.19
C GLU A 88 -6.21 0.65 -9.05
N ALA A 89 -5.42 -0.34 -9.50
CA ALA A 89 -5.77 -1.75 -9.34
C ALA A 89 -5.76 -2.21 -7.88
N VAL A 90 -4.87 -1.65 -7.05
CA VAL A 90 -4.82 -1.91 -5.61
C VAL A 90 -6.04 -1.29 -4.92
N ASP A 91 -6.37 -0.04 -5.24
CA ASP A 91 -7.53 0.66 -4.67
C ASP A 91 -8.83 -0.09 -4.95
N LYS A 92 -9.06 -0.51 -6.20
CA LYS A 92 -10.23 -1.34 -6.57
C LYS A 92 -10.31 -2.66 -5.80
N ARG A 93 -9.17 -3.31 -5.55
CA ARG A 93 -9.12 -4.55 -4.77
C ARG A 93 -9.46 -4.30 -3.31
N PHE A 94 -9.02 -3.18 -2.74
CA PHE A 94 -9.37 -2.78 -1.38
C PHE A 94 -10.85 -2.45 -1.25
N GLU A 95 -11.42 -1.68 -2.17
CA GLU A 95 -12.86 -1.39 -2.23
C GLU A 95 -13.68 -2.69 -2.28
N THR A 96 -13.35 -3.60 -3.20
CA THR A 96 -14.03 -4.89 -3.32
C THR A 96 -13.93 -5.73 -2.04
N MET A 97 -12.76 -5.72 -1.39
CA MET A 97 -12.55 -6.45 -0.14
C MET A 97 -13.40 -5.86 0.99
N GLN A 98 -13.46 -4.54 1.08
CA GLN A 98 -14.26 -3.83 2.08
C GLN A 98 -15.75 -4.14 1.89
N GLU A 99 -16.28 -4.00 0.67
CA GLU A 99 -17.68 -4.32 0.37
C GLU A 99 -18.02 -5.79 0.71
N SER A 100 -17.10 -6.71 0.41
CA SER A 100 -17.29 -8.13 0.75
C SER A 100 -17.27 -8.36 2.26
N MET A 101 -16.44 -7.64 3.01
CA MET A 101 -16.40 -7.71 4.46
C MET A 101 -17.69 -7.16 5.07
N ASP A 102 -18.14 -5.99 4.63
CA ASP A 102 -19.36 -5.35 5.10
C ASP A 102 -20.58 -6.25 4.92
N LYS A 103 -20.76 -6.83 3.72
CA LYS A 103 -21.84 -7.81 3.45
C LYS A 103 -21.79 -9.04 4.36
N ARG A 104 -20.58 -9.53 4.67
CA ARG A 104 -20.41 -10.67 5.58
C ARG A 104 -20.75 -10.29 7.01
N PHE A 105 -20.35 -9.12 7.47
CA PHE A 105 -20.72 -8.61 8.80
C PHE A 105 -22.23 -8.40 8.92
N GLU A 106 -22.88 -7.75 7.95
CA GLU A 106 -24.34 -7.61 7.93
C GLU A 106 -25.07 -8.96 7.99
N THR A 107 -24.55 -9.98 7.30
CA THR A 107 -25.11 -11.34 7.35
C THR A 107 -24.96 -11.97 8.74
N VAL A 108 -23.81 -11.74 9.39
CA VAL A 108 -23.56 -12.22 10.76
C VAL A 108 -24.47 -11.51 11.75
N ASP A 109 -24.62 -10.19 11.65
CA ASP A 109 -25.50 -9.40 12.52
C ASP A 109 -26.95 -9.88 12.43
N LYS A 110 -27.47 -10.09 11.21
CA LYS A 110 -28.82 -10.66 11.00
C LYS A 110 -29.00 -12.03 11.65
N ARG A 111 -27.97 -12.89 11.58
CA ARG A 111 -28.01 -14.21 12.23
C ARG A 111 -28.00 -14.09 13.75
N PHE A 112 -27.26 -13.14 14.31
CA PHE A 112 -27.26 -12.88 15.75
C PHE A 112 -28.59 -12.32 16.22
N GLU A 113 -29.18 -11.37 15.49
CA GLU A 113 -30.52 -10.84 15.77
C GLU A 113 -31.58 -11.97 15.74
N GLN A 114 -31.54 -12.84 14.73
CA GLN A 114 -32.43 -13.99 14.64
C GLN A 114 -32.24 -14.95 15.83
N ALA A 115 -30.99 -15.30 16.16
CA ALA A 115 -30.69 -16.19 17.29
C ALA A 115 -31.12 -15.57 18.64
N ALA A 116 -31.00 -14.26 18.79
CA ALA A 116 -31.47 -13.54 19.98
C ALA A 116 -32.99 -13.63 20.13
N LYS A 117 -33.73 -13.47 19.04
CA LYS A 117 -35.18 -13.63 19.01
C LYS A 117 -35.60 -15.06 19.32
N GLU A 118 -35.00 -16.06 18.67
CA GLU A 118 -35.29 -17.48 18.94
C GLU A 118 -35.02 -17.83 20.42
N ARG A 119 -33.96 -17.27 21.01
CA ARG A 119 -33.66 -17.44 22.44
C ARG A 119 -34.73 -16.81 23.33
N GLU A 120 -35.29 -15.67 22.96
CA GLU A 120 -36.39 -15.02 23.68
C GLU A 120 -37.66 -15.87 23.62
N ASP A 121 -38.04 -16.33 22.43
CA ASP A 121 -39.21 -17.20 22.23
C ASP A 121 -39.10 -18.52 23.05
N ILE A 122 -37.89 -19.10 23.11
CA ILE A 122 -37.61 -20.29 23.95
C ILE A 122 -37.79 -19.96 25.43
N LYS A 123 -37.29 -18.81 25.88
CA LYS A 123 -37.39 -18.39 27.28
C LYS A 123 -38.85 -18.23 27.69
N ASP A 124 -39.67 -17.62 26.84
CA ASP A 124 -41.10 -17.43 27.11
C ASP A 124 -41.83 -18.78 27.15
N SER A 125 -41.52 -19.68 26.22
CA SER A 125 -42.04 -21.05 26.22
C SER A 125 -41.67 -21.83 27.49
N MET A 126 -40.43 -21.66 27.99
CA MET A 126 -39.98 -22.28 29.24
C MET A 126 -40.70 -21.73 30.48
N LEU A 127 -41.04 -20.44 30.49
CA LEU A 127 -41.81 -19.85 31.58
C LEU A 127 -43.21 -20.47 31.69
N ILE A 128 -43.90 -20.60 30.55
CA ILE A 128 -45.21 -21.25 30.48
C ILE A 128 -45.11 -22.72 30.93
N LEU A 129 -44.10 -23.45 30.43
CA LEU A 129 -43.91 -24.85 30.79
C LEU A 129 -43.64 -25.00 32.30
N ARG A 130 -42.84 -24.11 32.89
CA ARG A 130 -42.57 -24.11 34.34
C ARG A 130 -43.85 -23.92 35.15
N GLU A 131 -44.74 -23.03 34.72
CA GLU A 131 -46.03 -22.77 35.38
C GLU A 131 -46.92 -24.01 35.33
N ILE A 132 -47.12 -24.59 34.14
CA ILE A 132 -47.93 -25.82 33.95
C ILE A 132 -47.38 -26.97 34.79
N VAL A 133 -46.05 -27.16 34.80
CA VAL A 133 -45.41 -28.20 35.63
C VAL A 133 -45.67 -27.94 37.12
N GLY A 134 -45.62 -26.68 37.56
CA GLY A 134 -45.97 -26.29 38.93
C GLY A 134 -47.39 -26.68 39.32
N GLU A 135 -48.37 -26.39 38.45
CA GLU A 135 -49.78 -26.77 38.67
C GLU A 135 -49.97 -28.29 38.72
N LEU A 136 -49.34 -29.04 37.81
CA LEU A 136 -49.40 -30.49 37.78
C LEU A 136 -48.81 -31.12 39.04
N LEU A 137 -47.68 -30.59 39.53
CA LEU A 137 -47.06 -31.05 40.78
C LEU A 137 -47.99 -30.82 41.99
N GLN A 138 -48.63 -29.65 42.08
CA GLN A 138 -49.61 -29.38 43.14
C GLN A 138 -50.80 -30.34 43.07
N LYS A 139 -51.36 -30.53 41.87
CA LYS A 139 -52.49 -31.44 41.68
C LYS A 139 -52.15 -32.88 42.04
N THR A 140 -50.93 -33.32 41.69
CA THR A 140 -50.42 -34.65 42.04
C THR A 140 -50.31 -34.80 43.56
N ALA A 141 -49.76 -33.80 44.26
CA ALA A 141 -49.66 -33.82 45.72
C ALA A 141 -51.04 -33.84 46.41
N THR A 142 -52.04 -33.13 45.87
CA THR A 142 -53.42 -33.20 46.36
C THR A 142 -54.01 -34.60 46.13
N MET A 143 -53.87 -35.16 44.93
CA MET A 143 -54.34 -36.51 44.63
C MET A 143 -53.68 -37.57 45.53
N GLU A 144 -52.38 -37.49 45.78
CA GLU A 144 -51.68 -38.38 46.70
C GLU A 144 -52.26 -38.33 48.12
N LYS A 145 -52.66 -37.15 48.60
CA LYS A 145 -53.34 -36.99 49.89
C LYS A 145 -54.74 -37.60 49.88
N ASP A 146 -55.51 -37.36 48.82
CA ASP A 146 -56.87 -37.88 48.69
C ASP A 146 -56.87 -39.41 48.63
N ILE A 147 -55.92 -40.02 47.90
CA ILE A 147 -55.73 -41.48 47.86
C ILE A 147 -55.45 -42.03 49.25
N LYS A 148 -54.53 -41.44 50.02
CA LYS A 148 -54.23 -41.89 51.39
C LYS A 148 -55.45 -41.82 52.31
N ASN A 149 -56.29 -40.80 52.17
CA ASN A 149 -57.52 -40.69 52.94
C ASN A 149 -58.52 -41.80 52.55
N LEU A 150 -58.73 -42.02 51.25
CA LEU A 150 -59.60 -43.11 50.77
C LEU A 150 -59.10 -44.49 51.22
N GLU A 151 -57.79 -44.74 51.17
CA GLU A 151 -57.19 -45.99 51.67
C GLU A 151 -57.50 -46.20 53.17
N LYS A 152 -57.47 -45.12 53.95
CA LYS A 152 -57.83 -45.15 55.37
C LYS A 152 -59.33 -45.42 55.56
N ASP A 153 -60.20 -44.69 54.87
CA ASP A 153 -61.67 -44.84 54.98
C ASP A 153 -62.11 -46.25 54.57
N ILE A 154 -61.51 -46.82 53.51
CA ILE A 154 -61.76 -48.21 53.08
C ILE A 154 -61.33 -49.20 54.16
N LYS A 155 -60.16 -48.98 54.78
CA LYS A 155 -59.67 -49.86 55.85
C LYS A 155 -60.61 -49.83 57.06
N GLU A 156 -61.01 -48.65 57.50
CA GLU A 156 -61.94 -48.47 58.63
C GLU A 156 -63.31 -49.09 58.32
N GLY A 157 -63.88 -48.84 57.14
CA GLY A 157 -65.15 -49.45 56.72
C GLY A 157 -65.09 -50.97 56.62
N ASN A 158 -63.97 -51.54 56.16
CA ASN A 158 -63.76 -52.99 56.17
C ASN A 158 -63.70 -53.55 57.60
N GLU A 159 -63.03 -52.86 58.54
CA GLU A 159 -63.00 -53.25 59.95
C GLU A 159 -64.39 -53.21 60.59
N GLU A 160 -65.20 -52.19 60.28
CA GLU A 160 -66.59 -52.10 60.72
C GLU A 160 -67.44 -53.26 60.19
N ILE A 161 -67.40 -53.54 58.88
CA ILE A 161 -68.15 -54.65 58.25
C ILE A 161 -67.76 -55.98 58.91
N LEU A 162 -66.46 -56.24 59.07
CA LEU A 162 -65.98 -57.45 59.73
C LEU A 162 -66.47 -57.55 61.18
N GLY A 163 -66.50 -56.43 61.90
CA GLY A 163 -67.07 -56.35 63.25
C GLY A 163 -68.57 -56.68 63.28
N TYR A 164 -69.37 -56.11 62.36
CA TYR A 164 -70.79 -56.41 62.23
C TYR A 164 -71.03 -57.89 61.93
N LEU A 165 -70.29 -58.46 60.97
CA LEU A 165 -70.40 -59.87 60.59
C LEU A 165 -70.04 -60.79 61.76
N ARG A 166 -68.96 -60.49 62.48
CA ARG A 166 -68.55 -61.24 63.68
C ARG A 166 -69.66 -61.25 64.72
N HIS A 167 -70.23 -60.08 65.02
CA HIS A 167 -71.25 -59.95 66.05
C HIS A 167 -72.59 -60.65 65.69
N HIS A 168 -72.92 -60.77 64.40
CA HIS A 168 -74.21 -61.34 63.97
C HIS A 168 -74.15 -62.81 63.55
N PHE A 169 -72.96 -63.36 63.23
CA PHE A 169 -72.84 -64.69 62.63
C PHE A 169 -71.87 -65.64 63.34
N GLU A 170 -71.15 -65.23 64.40
CA GLU A 170 -70.24 -66.13 65.15
C GLU A 170 -70.84 -66.70 66.47
N ASP A 171 -72.06 -66.30 66.86
CA ASP A 171 -72.73 -66.77 68.10
C ASP A 171 -73.84 -67.85 67.89
N GLU A 172 -73.89 -68.51 66.72
CA GLU A 172 -74.68 -69.76 66.47
C GLU A 172 -73.79 -70.99 66.34
#